data_AF-A0A9P8A1C9-F1
#
_entry.id   AF-A0A9P8A1C9-F1
#
_cell.length_a   1.000
_cell.length_b   1.000
_cell.length_c   1.000
_cell.angle_alpha   90.00
_cell.angle_beta   90.00
_cell.angle_gamma   90.00
#
_symmetry.space_group_name_H-M   'P 1'
#
loop_
_entity.id
_entity.type
_entity.pdbx_description
1 polymer ?
#
loop_
_entity_poly.entity_id
_entity_poly.type
_entity_poly.pdbx_seq_one_letter_code
_entity_poly.pdbx_strand_id
1 'polypeptide(L)'
;MNILPHKSWHVYSQKNRDKVRRDEAKAEDEQRQVQDRSIAADREHRLMLLRERAQKRQSNAIGGDSTEKEHSQTDRGSPVAEDTMALVRLQNPSEKTQHVNFWADLEKQDTKSKQGNPEREAEDKRKQEKWDRTIAMHLDSGVKGPKPWYTSLHAGSMQSSRRRGDDKEFTKVREDPLSNMKVMLDKRDKAHRERSKSPTSKSRSRLPGVSKRINSVGYRGLVPLFPGD
;
A
#
# COMPACT_ATOMS: atom_id res chain seq x y z
N MET A 1 -46.44 -36.24 -16.40
CA MET A 1 -47.14 -35.19 -15.62
C MET A 1 -46.17 -34.06 -15.28
N ASN A 2 -46.60 -32.79 -15.34
CA ASN A 2 -45.79 -31.65 -14.93
C ASN A 2 -46.10 -31.27 -13.48
N ILE A 3 -45.14 -31.49 -12.57
CA ILE A 3 -45.29 -31.24 -11.13
C ILE A 3 -44.84 -29.83 -10.72
N LEU A 4 -44.19 -29.10 -11.63
CA LEU A 4 -43.58 -27.81 -11.36
C LEU A 4 -44.59 -26.72 -10.94
N PRO A 5 -45.79 -26.60 -11.55
CA PRO A 5 -46.76 -25.55 -11.21
C PRO A 5 -47.28 -25.61 -9.77
N HIS A 6 -47.26 -26.80 -9.15
CA HIS A 6 -47.71 -27.02 -7.78
C HIS A 6 -46.63 -26.73 -6.73
N LYS A 7 -45.44 -26.30 -7.15
CA LYS A 7 -44.34 -25.98 -6.25
C LYS A 7 -44.31 -24.48 -5.94
N SER A 8 -44.08 -24.16 -4.68
CA SER A 8 -43.93 -22.78 -4.20
C SER A 8 -42.71 -22.06 -4.77
N TRP A 9 -41.68 -22.80 -5.20
CA TRP A 9 -40.45 -22.27 -5.82
C TRP A 9 -40.56 -22.11 -7.34
N HIS A 10 -41.74 -22.34 -7.92
CA HIS A 10 -41.93 -22.18 -9.36
C HIS A 10 -41.73 -20.72 -9.80
N VAL A 11 -40.67 -20.46 -10.55
CA VAL A 11 -40.26 -19.11 -11.00
C VAL A 11 -41.37 -18.35 -11.70
N TYR A 12 -42.15 -19.03 -12.55
CA TYR A 12 -43.21 -18.39 -13.33
C TYR A 12 -44.55 -18.28 -12.60
N SER A 13 -44.64 -18.76 -11.36
CA SER A 13 -45.82 -18.55 -10.53
C SER A 13 -46.02 -17.06 -10.30
N GLN A 14 -47.27 -16.59 -10.44
CA GLN A 14 -47.64 -15.19 -10.24
C GLN A 14 -47.14 -14.67 -8.89
N LYS A 15 -47.27 -15.48 -7.83
CA LYS A 15 -46.80 -15.13 -6.47
C LYS A 15 -45.30 -14.85 -6.39
N ASN A 16 -44.49 -15.57 -7.17
CA ASN A 16 -43.05 -15.38 -7.17
C ASN A 16 -42.65 -14.17 -8.03
N ARG A 17 -43.30 -13.98 -9.17
CA ARG A 17 -43.16 -12.77 -9.99
C ARG A 17 -43.52 -11.50 -9.21
N ASP A 18 -44.57 -11.54 -8.40
CA ASP A 18 -45.00 -10.40 -7.58
C ASP A 18 -44.07 -10.13 -6.40
N LYS A 19 -43.40 -11.16 -5.85
CA LYS A 19 -42.33 -10.98 -4.86
C LYS A 19 -41.13 -10.31 -5.50
N VAL A 20 -40.66 -10.83 -6.64
CA VAL A 20 -39.55 -10.25 -7.40
C VAL A 20 -39.82 -8.79 -7.73
N ARG A 21 -41.01 -8.45 -8.25
CA ARG A 21 -41.38 -7.07 -8.53
C ARG A 21 -41.34 -6.17 -7.29
N ARG A 22 -41.79 -6.66 -6.13
CA ARG A 22 -41.76 -5.89 -4.88
C ARG A 22 -40.33 -5.66 -4.41
N ASP A 23 -39.48 -6.68 -4.51
CA ASP A 23 -38.08 -6.61 -4.12
C ASP A 23 -37.29 -5.69 -5.06
N GLU A 24 -37.54 -5.77 -6.38
CA GLU A 24 -36.97 -4.88 -7.40
C GLU A 24 -37.40 -3.44 -7.18
N ALA A 25 -38.69 -3.17 -6.98
CA ALA A 25 -39.20 -1.83 -6.69
C ALA A 25 -38.58 -1.25 -5.42
N LYS A 26 -38.47 -2.05 -4.36
CA LYS A 26 -37.82 -1.64 -3.11
C LYS A 26 -36.34 -1.30 -3.32
N ALA A 27 -35.63 -2.12 -4.10
CA ALA A 27 -34.23 -1.87 -4.43
C ALA A 27 -34.05 -0.59 -5.27
N GLU A 28 -34.95 -0.32 -6.21
CA GLU A 28 -34.95 0.91 -7.02
C GLU A 28 -35.21 2.16 -6.15
N ASP A 29 -36.19 2.11 -5.25
CA ASP A 29 -36.51 3.22 -4.34
C ASP A 29 -35.33 3.53 -3.40
N GLU A 30 -34.68 2.50 -2.84
CA GLU A 30 -33.48 2.67 -2.01
C GLU A 30 -32.33 3.30 -2.79
N GLN A 31 -32.10 2.87 -4.04
CA GLN A 31 -31.08 3.45 -4.91
C GLN A 31 -31.38 4.91 -5.26
N ARG A 32 -32.64 5.24 -5.55
CA ARG A 32 -33.06 6.63 -5.79
C ARG A 32 -32.81 7.51 -4.57
N GLN A 33 -33.20 7.06 -3.37
CA GLN A 33 -32.97 7.82 -2.14
C GLN A 33 -31.48 8.09 -1.88
N VAL A 34 -30.62 7.10 -2.14
CA VAL A 34 -29.16 7.26 -2.03
C VAL A 34 -28.64 8.26 -3.06
N GLN A 35 -29.11 8.19 -4.31
CA GLN A 35 -28.73 9.15 -5.35
C GLN A 35 -29.19 10.56 -5.01
N ASP A 36 -30.46 10.73 -4.63
CA ASP A 36 -31.02 12.03 -4.24
C ASP A 36 -30.27 12.64 -3.05
N ARG A 37 -29.92 11.82 -2.05
CA ARG A 37 -29.10 12.24 -0.92
C ARG A 37 -27.71 12.70 -1.36
N SER A 38 -27.04 11.95 -2.23
CA SER A 38 -25.72 12.34 -2.73
C SER A 38 -25.76 13.63 -3.55
N ILE A 39 -26.77 13.80 -4.40
CA ILE A 39 -27.01 15.03 -5.17
C ILE A 39 -27.30 16.21 -4.24
N ALA A 40 -28.14 16.03 -3.22
CA ALA A 40 -28.44 17.08 -2.25
C ALA A 40 -27.19 17.52 -1.48
N ALA A 41 -26.40 16.57 -1.00
CA ALA A 41 -25.18 16.86 -0.26
C ALA A 41 -24.12 17.56 -1.14
N ASP A 42 -23.99 17.17 -2.42
CA ASP A 42 -23.11 17.86 -3.38
C ASP A 42 -23.58 19.30 -3.65
N ARG A 43 -24.90 19.54 -3.74
CA ARG A 43 -25.48 20.89 -3.87
C ARG A 43 -25.19 21.75 -2.64
N GLU A 44 -25.39 21.21 -1.44
CA GLU A 44 -25.13 21.90 -0.17
C GLU A 44 -23.66 22.24 -0.01
N HIS A 45 -22.76 21.31 -0.31
CA HIS A 45 -21.31 21.53 -0.28
C HIS A 45 -20.89 22.65 -1.24
N ARG A 46 -21.41 22.64 -2.48
CA ARG A 46 -21.14 23.71 -3.44
C ARG A 46 -21.64 25.07 -2.95
N LEU A 47 -22.81 25.13 -2.32
CA LEU A 47 -23.33 26.35 -1.72
C LEU A 47 -22.47 26.83 -0.55
N MET A 48 -21.98 25.91 0.29
CA MET A 48 -21.09 26.22 1.41
C MET A 48 -19.80 26.89 0.90
N LEU A 49 -19.12 26.31 -0.09
CA LEU A 49 -17.91 26.89 -0.68
C LEU A 49 -18.16 28.27 -1.30
N LEU A 50 -19.30 28.46 -1.96
CA LEU A 50 -19.68 29.77 -2.52
C LEU A 50 -19.93 30.81 -1.43
N ARG A 51 -20.58 30.41 -0.33
CA ARG A 51 -20.82 31.28 0.85
C ARG A 51 -19.51 31.65 1.52
N GLU A 52 -18.61 30.70 1.76
CA GLU A 52 -17.28 30.95 2.34
C GLU A 52 -16.46 31.90 1.46
N ARG A 53 -16.47 31.69 0.13
CA ARG A 53 -15.80 32.59 -0.81
C ARG A 53 -16.40 33.99 -0.78
N ALA A 54 -17.72 34.11 -0.71
CA ALA A 54 -18.40 35.39 -0.60
C ALA A 54 -18.06 36.11 0.72
N GLN A 55 -18.06 35.38 1.85
CA GLN A 55 -17.66 35.91 3.16
C GLN A 55 -16.21 36.40 3.16
N LYS A 56 -15.27 35.62 2.60
CA LYS A 56 -13.86 36.02 2.47
C LYS A 56 -13.68 37.28 1.63
N ARG A 57 -14.49 37.45 0.58
CA ARG A 57 -14.48 38.70 -0.23
C ARG A 57 -15.02 39.88 0.57
N GLN A 58 -16.09 39.67 1.35
CA GLN A 58 -16.67 40.71 2.20
C GLN A 58 -15.72 41.11 3.34
N SER A 59 -15.08 40.15 4.01
CA SER A 59 -14.08 40.43 5.05
C SER A 59 -12.89 41.23 4.49
N ASN A 60 -12.38 40.84 3.31
CA ASN A 60 -11.31 41.57 2.64
C ASN A 60 -11.73 42.98 2.18
N ALA A 61 -13.01 43.20 1.91
CA ALA A 61 -13.52 44.51 1.51
C ALA A 61 -13.83 45.44 2.70
N ILE A 62 -14.10 44.90 3.88
CA ILE A 62 -14.54 45.65 5.07
C ILE A 62 -13.40 45.85 6.09
N GLY A 63 -12.41 44.96 6.15
CA GLY A 63 -11.35 45.00 7.17
C GLY A 63 -9.97 44.76 6.59
N GLY A 64 -9.30 45.82 6.17
CA GLY A 64 -7.83 45.84 6.12
C GLY A 64 -7.28 46.11 7.52
N ASP A 65 -7.37 45.14 8.42
CA ASP A 65 -6.61 45.15 9.67
C ASP A 65 -6.13 43.74 10.06
N SER A 66 -4.83 43.55 9.86
CA SER A 66 -3.89 42.72 10.61
C SER A 66 -4.48 41.57 11.45
N THR A 67 -4.43 40.34 10.94
CA THR A 67 -4.04 39.16 11.75
C THR A 67 -3.70 37.99 10.82
N GLU A 68 -2.45 37.56 10.91
CA GLU A 68 -1.86 36.48 10.13
C GLU A 68 -2.49 35.12 10.49
N LYS A 69 -3.11 34.47 9.51
CA LYS A 69 -3.20 33.01 9.44
C LYS A 69 -2.96 32.56 8.01
N GLU A 70 -1.80 31.97 7.81
CA GLU A 70 -1.36 31.36 6.58
C GLU A 70 -2.31 30.25 6.13
N HIS A 71 -2.82 30.35 4.89
CA HIS A 71 -2.79 29.27 3.89
C HIS A 71 -3.11 29.84 2.50
N SER A 72 -2.05 29.88 1.69
CA SER A 72 -1.96 29.97 0.22
C SER A 72 -2.85 30.99 -0.52
N GLN A 73 -2.20 32.08 -0.94
CA GLN A 73 -2.37 32.76 -2.24
C GLN A 73 -2.50 31.71 -3.38
N THR A 74 -3.36 31.88 -4.38
CA THR A 74 -3.24 32.93 -5.39
C THR A 74 -4.59 33.44 -5.88
N ASP A 75 -4.66 34.77 -5.93
CA ASP A 75 -5.68 35.61 -6.53
C ASP A 75 -5.24 36.01 -7.95
N ARG A 76 -6.22 36.23 -8.85
CA ARG A 76 -6.30 37.12 -10.04
C ARG A 76 -7.46 36.56 -10.89
N GLY A 77 -8.67 37.12 -10.85
CA GLY A 77 -8.96 38.48 -11.28
C GLY A 77 -9.17 38.48 -12.80
N SER A 78 -10.35 38.03 -13.25
CA SER A 78 -10.81 38.17 -14.64
C SER A 78 -11.43 39.57 -14.78
N PRO A 79 -10.88 40.47 -15.61
CA PRO A 79 -11.61 41.64 -16.05
C PRO A 79 -12.45 41.26 -17.28
N VAL A 80 -13.73 41.54 -17.18
CA VAL A 80 -14.66 41.62 -18.31
C VAL A 80 -14.31 42.90 -19.07
N ALA A 81 -13.78 42.78 -20.29
CA ALA A 81 -13.65 43.88 -21.26
C ALA A 81 -13.50 43.30 -22.68
N GLU A 82 -14.63 43.28 -23.38
CA GLU A 82 -14.86 43.63 -24.80
C GLU A 82 -13.71 43.48 -25.82
N ASP A 83 -13.97 42.61 -26.79
CA ASP A 83 -13.81 42.82 -28.25
C ASP A 83 -12.83 43.91 -28.74
N THR A 84 -11.63 43.52 -29.16
CA THR A 84 -10.97 44.06 -30.38
C THR A 84 -9.79 43.18 -30.79
N MET A 85 -9.71 42.94 -32.10
CA MET A 85 -8.73 42.14 -32.82
C MET A 85 -7.27 42.53 -32.55
N ALA A 86 -6.33 41.56 -32.65
CA ALA A 86 -5.25 41.56 -33.66
C ALA A 86 -4.00 40.76 -33.23
N LEU A 87 -3.73 39.69 -33.99
CA LEU A 87 -2.46 39.49 -34.70
C LEU A 87 -1.15 39.60 -33.89
N VAL A 88 -0.80 38.57 -33.11
CA VAL A 88 0.60 38.14 -32.97
C VAL A 88 0.65 36.61 -32.84
N ARG A 89 0.45 35.92 -33.96
CA ARG A 89 0.70 34.49 -34.07
C ARG A 89 1.53 34.26 -35.30
N LEU A 90 2.85 34.45 -35.20
CA LEU A 90 3.88 33.89 -36.08
C LEU A 90 5.25 34.34 -35.58
N GLN A 91 5.90 33.56 -34.72
CA GLN A 91 7.35 33.49 -34.58
C GLN A 91 7.72 32.31 -33.67
N ASN A 92 8.01 31.17 -34.30
CA ASN A 92 9.04 30.17 -33.94
C ASN A 92 8.76 28.81 -34.62
N PRO A 93 9.36 28.52 -35.80
CA PRO A 93 9.32 27.21 -36.44
C PRO A 93 10.60 26.43 -36.13
N SER A 94 10.91 26.17 -34.86
CA SER A 94 12.02 25.30 -34.50
C SER A 94 11.79 24.66 -33.13
N GLU A 95 11.97 23.35 -33.10
CA GLU A 95 11.99 22.44 -31.94
C GLU A 95 10.66 21.80 -31.54
N LYS A 96 10.44 20.63 -32.18
CA LYS A 96 9.67 19.47 -31.72
C LYS A 96 8.20 19.76 -31.40
N THR A 97 7.32 19.16 -32.18
CA THR A 97 5.88 19.09 -31.94
C THR A 97 5.58 18.51 -30.54
N GLN A 98 5.62 19.35 -29.51
CA GLN A 98 5.06 19.02 -28.21
C GLN A 98 3.55 19.15 -28.32
N HIS A 99 2.84 18.11 -27.87
CA HIS A 99 1.39 18.13 -27.82
C HIS A 99 0.95 19.34 -26.99
N VAL A 100 0.15 20.22 -27.60
CA VAL A 100 -0.49 21.31 -26.87
C VAL A 100 -1.54 20.67 -25.98
N ASN A 101 -1.18 20.50 -24.70
CA ASN A 101 -2.12 20.00 -23.71
C ASN A 101 -3.07 21.13 -23.34
N PHE A 102 -4.16 21.25 -24.10
CA PHE A 102 -5.29 22.13 -23.82
C PHE A 102 -5.88 21.94 -22.41
N TRP A 103 -5.59 20.78 -21.81
CA TRP A 103 -6.08 20.36 -20.49
C TRP A 103 -5.04 20.51 -19.36
N ALA A 104 -3.83 21.00 -19.65
CA ALA A 104 -2.76 21.10 -18.65
C ALA A 104 -3.14 21.99 -17.45
N ASP A 105 -3.97 23.00 -17.66
CA ASP A 105 -4.47 23.86 -16.57
C ASP A 105 -5.64 23.22 -15.79
N LEU A 106 -6.44 22.38 -16.45
CA LEU A 106 -7.52 21.61 -15.79
C LEU A 106 -6.94 20.47 -14.93
N GLU A 107 -5.96 19.72 -15.42
CA GLU A 107 -5.29 18.66 -14.65
C GLU A 107 -4.62 19.21 -13.37
N LYS A 108 -4.07 20.43 -13.43
CA LYS A 108 -3.50 21.10 -12.26
C LYS A 108 -4.58 21.59 -11.29
N GLN A 109 -5.77 21.98 -11.78
CA GLN A 109 -6.90 22.36 -10.94
C GLN A 109 -7.55 21.15 -10.25
N ASP A 110 -7.64 20.01 -10.92
CA ASP A 110 -8.24 18.78 -10.38
C ASP A 110 -7.47 18.18 -9.20
N THR A 111 -6.19 18.52 -9.02
CA THR A 111 -5.45 18.15 -7.81
C THR A 111 -5.88 18.94 -6.57
N LYS A 112 -6.46 20.13 -6.74
CA LYS A 112 -6.92 21.02 -5.65
C LYS A 112 -8.42 20.93 -5.40
N SER A 113 -9.22 20.52 -6.38
CA SER A 113 -10.69 20.40 -6.27
C SER A 113 -11.16 19.08 -5.64
N LYS A 114 -10.25 18.14 -5.34
CA LYS A 114 -10.52 16.90 -4.55
C LYS A 114 -10.89 17.15 -3.09
N GLN A 115 -11.34 18.35 -2.72
CA GLN A 115 -12.13 18.52 -1.50
C GLN A 115 -13.54 18.03 -1.82
N GLY A 116 -13.69 16.70 -1.92
CA GLY A 116 -14.98 16.05 -2.07
C GLY A 116 -15.75 16.15 -0.76
N ASN A 117 -17.06 15.93 -0.83
CA ASN A 117 -17.91 15.88 0.36
C ASN A 117 -17.40 14.80 1.34
N PRO A 118 -17.05 15.13 2.59
CA PRO A 118 -16.49 14.17 3.55
C PRO A 118 -17.44 13.00 3.87
N GLU A 119 -18.76 13.20 3.74
CA GLU A 119 -19.73 12.09 3.91
C GLU A 119 -19.59 11.03 2.81
N ARG A 120 -19.26 11.44 1.59
CA ARG A 120 -19.11 10.56 0.42
C ARG A 120 -17.84 9.72 0.54
N GLU A 121 -16.74 10.33 0.97
CA GLU A 121 -15.49 9.61 1.19
C GLU A 121 -15.61 8.57 2.32
N ALA A 122 -16.37 8.91 3.38
CA ALA A 122 -16.66 7.97 4.46
C ALA A 122 -17.57 6.80 4.00
N GLU A 123 -18.56 7.06 3.14
CA GLU A 123 -19.41 6.01 2.57
C GLU A 123 -18.63 5.10 1.61
N ASP A 124 -17.79 5.68 0.76
CA ASP A 124 -16.92 4.95 -0.17
C ASP A 124 -15.88 4.12 0.59
N LYS A 125 -15.31 4.65 1.68
CA LYS A 125 -14.44 3.88 2.57
C LYS A 125 -15.19 2.72 3.22
N ARG A 126 -16.44 2.90 3.65
CA ARG A 126 -17.27 1.79 4.19
C ARG A 126 -17.63 0.76 3.14
N LYS A 127 -17.86 1.17 1.88
CA LYS A 127 -18.05 0.26 0.74
C LYS A 127 -16.77 -0.52 0.46
N GLN A 128 -15.63 0.15 0.46
CA GLN A 128 -14.32 -0.47 0.30
C GLN A 128 -14.03 -1.44 1.44
N GLU A 129 -14.25 -1.06 2.71
CA GLU A 129 -14.09 -1.96 3.86
C GLU A 129 -15.04 -3.15 3.81
N LYS A 130 -16.27 -3.00 3.31
CA LYS A 130 -17.20 -4.12 3.08
C LYS A 130 -16.71 -5.03 1.96
N TRP A 131 -16.20 -4.46 0.87
CA TRP A 131 -15.64 -5.21 -0.26
C TRP A 131 -14.36 -5.94 0.17
N ASP A 132 -13.42 -5.24 0.80
CA ASP A 132 -12.21 -5.77 1.42
C ASP A 132 -12.55 -6.84 2.45
N ARG A 133 -13.57 -6.65 3.30
CA ARG A 133 -14.04 -7.67 4.26
C ARG A 133 -14.64 -8.88 3.54
N THR A 134 -15.38 -8.65 2.46
CA THR A 134 -15.92 -9.74 1.64
C THR A 134 -14.75 -10.52 1.05
N ILE A 135 -13.84 -9.88 0.31
CA ILE A 135 -12.65 -10.50 -0.28
C ILE A 135 -11.74 -11.16 0.78
N ALA A 136 -11.51 -10.50 1.92
CA ALA A 136 -10.70 -11.02 3.01
C ALA A 136 -11.36 -12.21 3.73
N MET A 137 -12.68 -12.21 3.93
CA MET A 137 -13.37 -13.41 4.44
C MET A 137 -13.27 -14.59 3.47
N HIS A 138 -13.20 -14.35 2.16
CA HIS A 138 -12.98 -15.41 1.17
C HIS A 138 -11.53 -15.93 1.16
N LEU A 139 -10.58 -15.24 1.79
CA LEU A 139 -9.20 -15.70 1.97
C LEU A 139 -8.91 -16.27 3.38
N ASP A 140 -9.52 -15.72 4.43
CA ASP A 140 -9.31 -16.10 5.83
C ASP A 140 -10.34 -17.14 6.34
N SER A 141 -11.21 -17.65 5.47
CA SER A 141 -11.96 -18.88 5.77
C SER A 141 -11.03 -20.11 5.68
N GLY A 142 -9.94 -20.09 6.45
CA GLY A 142 -9.41 -21.31 7.04
C GLY A 142 -10.55 -21.92 7.84
N VAL A 143 -11.18 -22.94 7.27
CA VAL A 143 -12.37 -23.66 7.74
C VAL A 143 -12.42 -23.73 9.27
N LYS A 144 -13.12 -22.79 9.92
CA LYS A 144 -13.57 -22.90 11.33
C LYS A 144 -14.81 -23.80 11.41
N GLY A 145 -14.82 -24.85 10.60
CA GLY A 145 -15.83 -25.90 10.63
C GLY A 145 -15.34 -27.07 11.48
N PRO A 146 -16.25 -27.96 11.91
CA PRO A 146 -15.86 -29.21 12.54
C PRO A 146 -14.86 -29.93 11.64
N LYS A 147 -13.77 -30.38 12.26
CA LYS A 147 -12.65 -31.03 11.60
C LYS A 147 -13.18 -32.11 10.63
N PRO A 148 -12.93 -32.01 9.31
CA PRO A 148 -13.58 -32.89 8.35
C PRO A 148 -13.10 -34.33 8.57
N TRP A 149 -14.01 -35.28 8.35
CA TRP A 149 -13.87 -36.68 8.73
C TRP A 149 -12.55 -37.33 8.25
N TYR A 150 -12.00 -36.92 7.11
CA TYR A 150 -10.75 -37.42 6.55
C TYR A 150 -9.47 -36.91 7.25
N THR A 151 -9.57 -35.87 8.09
CA THR A 151 -8.44 -35.39 8.92
C THR A 151 -8.45 -36.01 10.33
N SER A 152 -9.49 -36.77 10.66
CA SER A 152 -9.52 -37.60 11.85
C SER A 152 -8.71 -38.87 11.56
N LEU A 153 -7.49 -38.94 12.08
CA LEU A 153 -6.76 -40.20 12.16
C LEU A 153 -7.60 -41.16 12.99
N HIS A 154 -8.25 -42.13 12.34
CA HIS A 154 -8.88 -43.25 13.04
C HIS A 154 -7.85 -43.85 14.00
N ALA A 155 -8.30 -44.12 15.24
CA ALA A 155 -7.50 -44.44 16.42
C ALA A 155 -6.76 -45.79 16.37
N GLY A 156 -6.03 -46.06 15.27
CA GLY A 156 -5.21 -47.24 15.05
C GLY A 156 -3.89 -46.95 14.34
N SER A 157 -3.61 -45.71 13.91
CA SER A 157 -2.29 -45.35 13.36
C SER A 157 -1.31 -45.05 14.49
N MET A 158 -0.69 -46.14 14.97
CA MET A 158 0.68 -46.24 15.47
C MET A 158 1.33 -44.92 15.91
N GLN A 159 1.45 -44.75 17.22
CA GLN A 159 2.33 -43.76 17.84
C GLN A 159 3.79 -44.07 17.45
N SER A 160 4.20 -43.60 16.29
CA SER A 160 5.56 -43.68 15.77
C SER A 160 5.84 -42.42 14.96
N SER A 161 6.00 -41.29 15.66
CA SER A 161 6.70 -40.05 15.22
C SER A 161 6.29 -38.83 16.04
N ARG A 162 6.30 -38.91 17.38
CA ARG A 162 6.23 -37.70 18.23
C ARG A 162 7.51 -36.83 18.19
N ARG A 163 8.33 -36.93 17.14
CA ARG A 163 9.60 -36.18 16.95
C ARG A 163 9.88 -35.83 15.48
N ARG A 164 8.85 -35.48 14.68
CA ARG A 164 9.04 -35.00 13.29
C ARG A 164 8.32 -33.68 12.99
N GLY A 165 7.95 -32.94 14.03
CA GLY A 165 7.25 -31.65 13.93
C GLY A 165 8.20 -30.45 13.93
N ASP A 166 9.21 -30.46 14.80
CA ASP A 166 10.05 -29.29 15.05
C ASP A 166 11.08 -29.03 13.93
N ASP A 167 11.52 -30.08 13.22
CA ASP A 167 12.54 -29.94 12.18
C ASP A 167 12.03 -29.16 10.94
N LYS A 168 10.71 -29.18 10.69
CA LYS A 168 10.09 -28.51 9.53
C LYS A 168 9.97 -27.01 9.72
N GLU A 169 9.86 -26.53 10.95
CA GLU A 169 9.80 -25.10 11.24
C GLU A 169 11.22 -24.50 11.17
N PHE A 170 12.21 -25.24 11.67
CA PHE A 170 13.62 -24.86 11.56
C PHE A 170 14.14 -24.86 10.11
N THR A 171 13.74 -25.83 9.27
CA THR A 171 14.10 -25.83 7.83
C THR A 171 13.44 -24.67 7.08
N LYS A 172 12.16 -24.35 7.34
CA LYS A 172 11.48 -23.21 6.69
C LYS A 172 12.12 -21.87 7.01
N VAL A 173 12.56 -21.65 8.25
CA VAL A 173 13.23 -20.40 8.65
C VAL A 173 14.64 -20.30 8.05
N ARG A 174 15.32 -21.44 7.82
CA ARG A 174 16.65 -21.51 7.20
C ARG A 174 16.60 -21.39 5.67
N GLU A 175 15.52 -21.84 5.05
CA GLU A 175 15.31 -21.80 3.60
C GLU A 175 14.56 -20.54 3.13
N ASP A 176 14.15 -19.66 4.05
CA ASP A 176 13.53 -18.37 3.70
C ASP A 176 14.57 -17.38 3.13
N PRO A 177 14.42 -16.90 1.88
CA PRO A 177 15.32 -15.93 1.27
C PRO A 177 15.40 -14.61 2.05
N LEU A 178 14.33 -14.17 2.71
CA LEU A 178 14.31 -12.92 3.48
C LEU A 178 15.14 -13.04 4.77
N SER A 179 15.04 -14.18 5.45
CA SER A 179 15.87 -14.52 6.61
C SER A 179 17.37 -14.50 6.25
N ASN A 180 17.72 -15.11 5.12
CA ASN A 180 19.10 -15.12 4.61
C ASN A 180 19.60 -13.72 4.23
N MET A 181 18.76 -12.89 3.59
CA MET A 181 19.12 -11.50 3.28
C MET A 181 19.31 -10.66 4.54
N LYS A 182 18.47 -10.83 5.55
CA LYS A 182 18.60 -10.13 6.84
C LYS A 182 19.93 -10.45 7.52
N VAL A 183 20.30 -11.73 7.58
CA VAL A 183 21.59 -12.17 8.12
C VAL A 183 22.78 -11.59 7.33
N MET A 184 22.66 -11.50 6.00
CA MET A 184 23.72 -10.92 5.16
C MET A 184 23.86 -9.41 5.34
N LEU A 185 22.75 -8.68 5.48
CA LEU A 185 22.74 -7.25 5.77
C LEU A 185 23.32 -6.96 7.16
N ASP A 186 22.90 -7.71 8.18
CA ASP A 186 23.44 -7.57 9.54
C ASP A 186 24.96 -7.83 9.60
N LYS A 187 25.45 -8.82 8.84
CA LYS A 187 26.89 -9.08 8.70
C LYS A 187 27.63 -7.93 8.02
N ARG A 188 27.05 -7.37 6.95
CA ARG A 188 27.61 -6.22 6.22
C ARG A 188 27.68 -4.99 7.11
N ASP A 189 26.62 -4.69 7.85
CA ASP A 189 26.55 -3.55 8.76
C ASP A 189 27.52 -3.69 9.93
N LYS A 190 27.65 -4.92 10.47
CA LYS A 190 28.65 -5.21 11.50
C LYS A 190 30.08 -5.04 10.96
N ALA A 191 30.38 -5.53 9.75
CA ALA A 191 31.69 -5.35 9.13
C ALA A 191 32.01 -3.87 8.85
N HIS A 192 31.05 -3.09 8.35
CA HIS A 192 31.18 -1.65 8.17
C HIS A 192 31.43 -0.95 9.51
N ARG A 193 30.71 -1.33 10.56
CA ARG A 193 30.87 -0.80 11.91
C ARG A 193 32.24 -1.10 12.49
N GLU A 194 32.74 -2.33 12.37
CA GLU A 194 34.09 -2.69 12.83
C GLU A 194 35.19 -1.99 12.01
N ARG A 195 34.99 -1.80 10.71
CA ARG A 195 35.91 -1.07 9.83
C ARG A 195 35.92 0.44 10.10
N SER A 196 34.82 0.99 10.60
CA SER A 196 34.74 2.39 11.05
C SER A 196 35.31 2.62 12.45
N LYS A 197 35.45 1.56 13.25
CA LYS A 197 35.99 1.60 14.62
C LYS A 197 37.48 1.30 14.70
N SER A 198 38.11 0.74 13.67
CA SER A 198 39.55 0.51 13.70
C SER A 198 40.29 1.86 13.59
N PRO A 199 41.14 2.22 14.58
CA PRO A 199 41.95 3.42 14.46
C PRO A 199 42.96 3.19 13.34
N THR A 200 42.96 4.10 12.37
CA THR A 200 44.00 4.24 11.35
C THR A 200 45.39 4.20 12.00
N SER A 201 46.07 3.06 11.88
CA SER A 201 47.42 2.87 12.39
C SER A 201 48.38 3.63 11.46
N LYS A 202 48.67 4.87 11.86
CA LYS A 202 49.67 5.71 11.24
C LYS A 202 51.05 5.09 11.49
N SER A 203 51.72 4.73 10.39
CA SER A 203 53.16 4.60 10.18
C SER A 203 54.06 4.74 11.41
N ARG A 204 54.84 3.70 11.71
CA ARG A 204 56.14 3.85 12.38
C ARG A 204 57.12 2.78 11.90
N SER A 205 58.03 3.23 11.05
CA SER A 205 59.32 2.61 10.78
C SER A 205 60.14 2.48 12.06
N ARG A 206 60.87 1.36 12.20
CA ARG A 206 62.19 1.23 12.88
C ARG A 206 62.61 -0.26 12.94
N LEU A 207 63.71 -0.60 12.28
CA LEU A 207 64.58 -1.72 12.66
C LEU A 207 65.44 -1.27 13.86
N PRO A 208 65.92 -2.15 14.77
CA PRO A 208 67.20 -2.86 14.54
C PRO A 208 67.42 -4.23 15.26
N GLY A 209 68.41 -5.01 14.79
CA GLY A 209 69.55 -5.49 15.61
C GLY A 209 69.47 -6.75 16.52
N VAL A 210 70.00 -7.89 16.02
CA VAL A 210 71.06 -8.79 16.58
C VAL A 210 70.99 -9.40 18.03
N SER A 211 70.94 -10.75 18.05
CA SER A 211 71.63 -11.78 18.88
C SER A 211 71.44 -11.92 20.41
N LYS A 212 71.10 -13.16 20.85
CA LYS A 212 71.97 -14.03 21.70
C LYS A 212 71.41 -15.46 21.83
N ARG A 213 72.30 -16.44 21.68
CA ARG A 213 72.13 -17.89 21.96
C ARG A 213 72.11 -18.16 23.47
N ILE A 214 71.39 -19.18 23.94
CA ILE A 214 71.89 -20.15 24.95
C ILE A 214 71.14 -21.49 24.86
N ASN A 215 71.90 -22.59 25.05
CA ASN A 215 71.54 -24.00 24.87
C ASN A 215 70.76 -24.59 26.06
N SER A 216 70.02 -25.69 25.86
CA SER A 216 70.35 -27.00 26.49
C SER A 216 69.35 -28.13 26.14
N VAL A 217 69.89 -29.15 25.45
CA VAL A 217 69.81 -30.60 25.70
C VAL A 217 68.45 -31.25 26.10
N GLY A 218 68.02 -32.21 25.28
CA GLY A 218 67.04 -33.24 25.64
C GLY A 218 66.89 -34.31 24.56
N TYR A 219 67.73 -35.35 24.62
CA TYR A 219 67.75 -36.53 23.76
C TYR A 219 66.48 -37.41 23.85
N ARG A 220 66.28 -38.24 22.79
CA ARG A 220 65.57 -39.55 22.65
C ARG A 220 64.43 -39.47 21.61
N GLY A 221 64.34 -40.28 20.54
CA GLY A 221 65.09 -41.43 20.02
C GLY A 221 64.74 -41.61 18.51
N LEU A 222 65.63 -42.17 17.68
CA LEU A 222 65.63 -43.58 17.19
C LEU A 222 64.33 -43.95 16.43
N VAL A 223 64.22 -44.36 15.15
CA VAL A 223 65.09 -44.90 14.07
C VAL A 223 64.29 -44.79 12.73
N PRO A 224 64.92 -44.79 11.53
CA PRO A 224 64.29 -44.47 10.23
C PRO A 224 63.84 -45.72 9.44
N LEU A 225 62.95 -45.53 8.46
CA LEU A 225 62.76 -46.48 7.35
C LEU A 225 62.55 -45.75 6.02
N PHE A 226 63.10 -46.39 4.99
CA PHE A 226 63.55 -45.92 3.68
C PHE A 226 62.48 -45.42 2.68
N PRO A 227 62.90 -44.70 1.63
CA PRO A 227 62.11 -44.47 0.41
C PRO A 227 62.25 -45.66 -0.56
N GLY A 228 61.16 -46.01 -1.24
CA GLY A 228 61.15 -46.98 -2.35
C GLY A 228 60.77 -46.28 -3.65
N ASP A 229 61.50 -46.65 -4.71
CA ASP A 229 61.44 -46.19 -6.09
C ASP A 229 60.07 -46.27 -6.78
#